data_AF-A0A975HQM8-F1
#
_entry.id   AF-A0A975HQM8-F1
#
_cell.length_a   1.000
_cell.length_b   1.000
_cell.length_c   1.000
_cell.angle_alpha   90.00
_cell.angle_beta   90.00
_cell.angle_gamma   90.00
#
_symmetry.space_group_name_H-M   'P 1'
#
loop_
_entity.id
_entity.type
_entity.pdbx_description
1 polymer ?
#
loop_
_entity_poly.entity_id
_entity_poly.type
_entity_poly.pdbx_seq_one_letter_code
_entity_poly.pdbx_strand_id
1 'polypeptide(L)'
;MRFRFLVLHLAVAVLTLGPGLGALQAATPKPRPAKPATPPDPRVWSLAKGEDTFALRYALPRETDPSFAATCQPSANLLQIAVEVKTKKIASGDGVPLSLSNGRRRLELAATAFLGSSDGDLVVEAAVSLNARVFDLFRDGDTLVIKLPGETQSLPLAGARTRLADFERACLPKR
;
A
#
# COMPACT_ATOMS: atom_id res chain seq x y z
N MET A 1 -6.51 -27.81 56.83
CA MET A 1 -5.54 -28.85 57.28
C MET A 1 -4.40 -28.86 56.26
N ARG A 2 -3.11 -28.59 56.52
CA ARG A 2 -2.28 -28.63 57.72
C ARG A 2 -1.26 -27.47 57.73
N PHE A 3 -1.03 -26.96 58.93
CA PHE A 3 0.02 -26.04 59.38
C PHE A 3 1.43 -26.66 59.33
N ARG A 4 2.45 -25.80 59.22
CA ARG A 4 3.83 -25.87 59.79
C ARG A 4 4.54 -24.57 59.38
N PHE A 5 4.61 -23.49 60.16
CA PHE A 5 5.30 -23.17 61.43
C PHE A 5 6.82 -23.39 61.48
N LEU A 6 7.51 -22.26 61.73
CA LEU A 6 8.86 -22.02 62.31
C LEU A 6 10.07 -22.55 61.49
N VAL A 7 11.16 -21.81 61.31
CA VAL A 7 12.07 -21.32 62.35
C VAL A 7 12.74 -19.99 61.95
N LEU A 8 12.77 -19.10 62.93
CA LEU A 8 13.47 -17.82 63.03
C LEU A 8 14.95 -18.06 63.37
N HIS A 9 15.91 -17.56 62.58
CA HIS A 9 17.29 -17.35 63.04
C HIS A 9 17.78 -15.94 62.67
N LEU A 10 18.16 -15.22 63.72
CA LEU A 10 18.81 -13.92 63.77
C LEU A 10 20.34 -14.10 63.67
N ALA A 11 21.04 -13.24 62.93
CA ALA A 11 22.41 -12.71 63.18
C ALA A 11 22.85 -11.93 61.92
N VAL A 12 22.80 -10.60 61.87
CA VAL A 12 23.72 -9.59 62.44
C VAL A 12 25.11 -9.56 61.79
N ALA A 13 25.32 -8.45 61.07
CA ALA A 13 26.51 -7.59 61.03
C ALA A 13 27.40 -7.51 59.78
N VAL A 14 27.81 -6.24 59.60
CA VAL A 14 29.05 -5.68 59.04
C VAL A 14 28.97 -5.09 57.63
N LEU A 15 28.96 -3.75 57.64
CA LEU A 15 29.31 -2.84 56.55
C LEU A 15 30.67 -3.15 55.94
N THR A 16 30.78 -3.11 54.60
CA THR A 16 31.91 -2.47 53.91
C THR A 16 31.46 -1.89 52.58
N LEU A 17 31.60 -0.57 52.44
CA LEU A 17 31.62 0.14 51.15
C LEU A 17 32.74 -0.43 50.27
N GLY A 18 32.44 -0.66 48.99
CA GLY A 18 33.44 -0.88 47.94
C GLY A 18 32.84 -0.64 46.56
N PRO A 19 33.28 0.40 45.81
CA PRO A 19 32.86 0.62 44.44
C PRO A 19 33.72 -0.26 43.52
N GLY A 20 33.22 -1.44 43.17
CA GLY A 20 33.86 -2.38 42.25
C GLY A 20 33.23 -2.31 40.86
N LEU A 21 33.90 -1.61 39.96
CA LEU A 21 33.66 -1.60 38.51
C LEU A 21 33.74 -2.99 37.88
N GLY A 22 32.86 -3.26 36.91
CA GLY A 22 33.00 -4.29 35.87
C GLY A 22 32.68 -5.72 36.33
N ALA A 23 31.91 -6.55 35.63
CA ALA A 23 31.56 -6.55 34.22
C ALA A 23 30.11 -7.07 34.06
N LEU A 24 29.26 -6.25 33.44
CA LEU A 24 28.03 -6.74 32.82
C LEU A 24 28.45 -7.56 31.61
N GLN A 25 28.39 -8.88 31.76
CA GLN A 25 28.57 -9.83 30.68
C GLN A 25 27.39 -9.66 29.71
N ALA A 26 27.60 -8.82 28.69
CA ALA A 26 26.65 -8.63 27.61
C ALA A 26 26.45 -9.98 26.89
N ALA A 27 25.32 -10.62 27.14
CA ALA A 27 24.88 -11.76 26.36
C ALA A 27 24.74 -11.29 24.90
N THR A 28 25.65 -11.73 24.04
CA THR A 28 25.59 -11.46 22.60
C THR A 28 24.29 -12.03 22.05
N PRO A 29 23.38 -11.22 21.48
CA PRO A 29 22.15 -11.73 20.90
C PRO A 29 22.49 -12.65 19.74
N LYS A 30 22.08 -13.92 19.87
CA LYS A 30 22.19 -14.96 18.84
C LYS A 30 21.60 -14.42 17.52
N PRO A 31 22.35 -14.44 16.40
CA PRO A 31 21.86 -13.92 15.12
C PRO A 31 20.59 -14.69 14.72
N ARG A 32 19.45 -13.98 14.66
CA ARG A 32 18.25 -14.54 14.06
C ARG A 32 18.52 -14.72 12.56
N PRO A 33 18.27 -15.91 11.99
CA PRO A 33 18.42 -16.10 10.56
C PRO A 33 17.55 -15.09 9.81
N ALA A 34 18.17 -14.35 8.90
CA ALA A 34 17.49 -13.38 8.06
C ALA A 34 16.37 -14.09 7.29
N LYS A 35 15.14 -13.59 7.43
CA LYS A 35 13.99 -14.09 6.69
C LYS A 35 14.31 -13.96 5.18
N PRO A 36 14.05 -14.99 4.35
CA PRO A 36 14.27 -14.89 2.91
C PRO A 36 13.58 -13.64 2.37
N ALA A 37 14.33 -12.82 1.63
CA ALA A 37 13.78 -11.62 1.01
C ALA A 37 12.75 -12.04 -0.04
N THR A 38 11.53 -11.49 0.07
CA THR A 38 10.52 -11.62 -0.99
C THR A 38 11.10 -11.05 -2.28
N PRO A 39 10.99 -11.75 -3.43
CA PRO A 39 11.40 -11.21 -4.72
C PRO A 39 10.73 -9.85 -4.97
N PRO A 40 11.46 -8.87 -5.55
CA PRO A 40 10.89 -7.56 -5.86
C PRO A 40 9.74 -7.70 -6.87
N ASP A 41 8.65 -6.93 -6.68
CA ASP A 41 7.54 -6.90 -7.64
C ASP A 41 8.05 -6.37 -8.99
N PRO A 42 7.97 -7.16 -10.08
CA PRO A 42 8.46 -6.76 -11.40
C PRO A 42 7.58 -5.71 -12.11
N ARG A 43 6.41 -5.36 -11.55
CA ARG A 43 5.53 -4.34 -12.13
C ARG A 43 6.12 -2.95 -12.06
N VAL A 44 5.87 -2.16 -13.11
CA VAL A 44 6.40 -0.80 -13.28
C VAL A 44 5.30 0.20 -13.61
N TRP A 45 5.56 1.46 -13.26
CA TRP A 45 4.70 2.56 -13.69
C TRP A 45 5.04 2.99 -15.12
N SER A 46 4.01 3.14 -15.95
CA SER A 46 4.13 3.61 -17.32
C SER A 46 3.02 4.60 -17.67
N LEU A 47 3.29 5.47 -18.64
CA LEU A 47 2.30 6.38 -19.21
C LEU A 47 1.96 5.90 -20.62
N ALA A 48 0.76 5.39 -20.81
CA ALA A 48 0.20 5.07 -22.12
C ALA A 48 -0.56 6.28 -22.69
N LYS A 49 -0.43 6.50 -24.00
CA LYS A 49 -1.05 7.62 -24.70
C LYS A 49 -1.86 7.08 -25.89
N GLY A 50 -3.12 7.47 -25.97
CA GLY A 50 -3.99 7.36 -27.13
C GLY A 50 -4.29 8.75 -27.69
N GLU A 51 -5.28 8.85 -28.59
CA GLU A 51 -5.63 10.12 -29.25
C GLU A 51 -6.17 11.17 -28.26
N ASP A 52 -7.09 10.78 -27.37
CA ASP A 52 -7.64 11.63 -26.29
C ASP A 52 -7.67 10.88 -24.94
N THR A 53 -6.92 9.79 -24.83
CA THR A 53 -6.87 8.99 -23.61
C THR A 53 -5.44 8.87 -23.11
N PHE A 54 -5.22 9.20 -21.85
CA PHE A 54 -3.90 9.10 -21.23
C PHE A 54 -4.04 8.26 -19.98
N ALA A 55 -3.16 7.28 -19.80
CA ALA A 55 -3.27 6.35 -18.68
C ALA A 55 -1.95 6.19 -17.95
N LEU A 56 -1.95 6.50 -16.66
CA LEU A 56 -0.90 6.15 -15.73
C LEU A 56 -1.19 4.74 -15.18
N ARG A 57 -0.35 3.77 -15.55
CA ARG A 57 -0.60 2.34 -15.32
C ARG A 57 0.50 1.70 -14.48
N TYR A 58 0.14 0.77 -13.60
CA TYR A 58 1.05 -0.11 -12.89
C TYR A 58 0.79 -1.56 -13.33
N ALA A 59 1.74 -2.15 -14.05
CA ALA A 59 1.57 -3.45 -14.71
C ALA A 59 2.92 -4.12 -14.96
N LEU A 60 2.92 -5.40 -15.34
CA LEU A 60 4.11 -6.00 -15.91
C LEU A 60 4.43 -5.31 -17.25
N PRO A 61 5.72 -5.19 -17.62
CA PRO A 61 6.07 -4.67 -18.93
C PRO A 61 5.39 -5.47 -20.05
N ARG A 62 4.73 -4.75 -20.98
CA ARG A 62 3.99 -5.28 -22.14
C ARG A 62 2.67 -5.99 -21.84
N GLU A 63 2.23 -6.01 -20.58
CA GLU A 63 0.93 -6.53 -20.21
C GLU A 63 -0.18 -5.58 -20.67
N THR A 64 -1.27 -6.15 -21.18
CA THR A 64 -2.44 -5.41 -21.66
C THR A 64 -3.36 -4.99 -20.52
N ASP A 65 -3.43 -5.82 -19.49
CA ASP A 65 -4.33 -5.70 -18.35
C ASP A 65 -3.52 -5.25 -17.12
N PRO A 66 -3.54 -3.96 -16.78
CA PRO A 66 -2.74 -3.45 -15.68
C PRO A 66 -3.39 -3.78 -14.34
N SER A 67 -2.59 -4.09 -13.33
CA SER A 67 -3.10 -4.27 -11.97
C SER A 67 -3.70 -2.97 -11.39
N PHE A 68 -3.25 -1.81 -11.87
CA PHE A 68 -3.87 -0.51 -11.62
C PHE A 68 -3.76 0.42 -12.82
N ALA A 69 -4.82 1.17 -13.12
CA ALA A 69 -4.79 2.27 -14.07
C ALA A 69 -5.59 3.48 -13.58
N ALA A 70 -5.01 4.66 -13.76
CA ALA A 70 -5.73 5.92 -13.76
C ALA A 70 -5.71 6.47 -15.19
N THR A 71 -6.87 6.44 -15.85
CA THR A 71 -7.05 6.86 -17.25
C THR A 71 -7.85 8.14 -17.28
N CYS A 72 -7.32 9.20 -17.88
CA CYS A 72 -8.06 10.43 -18.12
C CYS A 72 -8.46 10.54 -19.59
N GLN A 73 -9.62 11.15 -19.81
CA GLN A 73 -10.10 11.57 -21.11
C GLN A 73 -10.47 13.06 -21.05
N PRO A 74 -9.56 13.96 -21.46
CA PRO A 74 -9.75 15.41 -21.30
C PRO A 74 -11.00 15.95 -21.98
N SER A 75 -11.30 15.52 -23.21
CA SER A 75 -12.48 16.01 -23.94
C SER A 75 -13.80 15.67 -23.23
N ALA A 76 -13.83 14.56 -22.50
CA ALA A 76 -14.99 14.10 -21.73
C ALA A 76 -14.99 14.58 -20.27
N ASN A 77 -13.96 15.33 -19.84
CA ASN A 77 -13.76 15.70 -18.44
C ASN A 77 -13.84 14.48 -17.48
N LEU A 78 -13.29 13.35 -17.90
CA LEU A 78 -13.44 12.05 -17.24
C LEU A 78 -12.10 11.54 -16.72
N LEU A 79 -12.13 10.93 -15.54
CA LEU A 79 -11.08 10.08 -15.01
C LEU A 79 -11.68 8.73 -14.60
N GLN A 80 -11.14 7.66 -15.16
CA GLN A 80 -11.46 6.28 -14.79
C GLN A 80 -10.31 5.69 -13.99
N ILE A 81 -10.64 5.11 -12.85
CA ILE A 81 -9.74 4.28 -12.05
C ILE A 81 -10.16 2.84 -12.27
N ALA A 82 -9.21 1.96 -12.60
CA ALA A 82 -9.40 0.52 -12.70
C ALA A 82 -8.37 -0.19 -11.81
N VAL A 83 -8.83 -1.18 -11.05
CA VAL A 83 -7.99 -2.00 -10.15
C VAL A 83 -8.30 -3.46 -10.37
N GLU A 84 -7.31 -4.25 -10.72
CA GLU A 84 -7.42 -5.71 -10.79
C GLU A 84 -7.37 -6.29 -9.37
N VAL A 85 -8.32 -7.16 -9.02
CA VAL A 85 -8.44 -7.73 -7.69
C VAL A 85 -8.74 -9.22 -7.73
N LYS A 86 -8.23 -9.95 -6.73
CA LYS A 86 -8.48 -11.38 -6.53
C LYS A 86 -9.13 -11.58 -5.17
N THR A 87 -10.45 -11.43 -5.09
CA THR A 87 -11.20 -11.55 -3.84
C THR A 87 -12.46 -12.38 -4.02
N LYS A 88 -12.84 -13.12 -2.97
CA LYS A 88 -14.11 -13.87 -2.91
C LYS A 88 -15.23 -13.07 -2.21
N LYS A 89 -14.95 -11.82 -1.83
CA LYS A 89 -15.88 -10.96 -1.08
C LYS A 89 -16.74 -10.07 -1.98
N ILE A 90 -16.46 -10.05 -3.27
CA ILE A 90 -17.10 -9.22 -4.28
C ILE A 90 -17.38 -10.11 -5.49
N ALA A 91 -18.50 -9.87 -6.15
CA ALA A 91 -18.87 -10.49 -7.42
C ALA A 91 -18.98 -9.43 -8.53
N SER A 92 -18.95 -9.88 -9.78
CA SER A 92 -19.21 -8.99 -10.93
C SER A 92 -20.62 -8.38 -10.81
N GLY A 93 -20.73 -7.09 -11.09
CA GLY A 93 -21.94 -6.29 -10.96
C GLY A 93 -22.11 -5.61 -9.60
N ASP A 94 -21.33 -5.98 -8.59
CA ASP A 94 -21.43 -5.37 -7.26
C ASP A 94 -20.98 -3.90 -7.27
N GLY A 95 -21.70 -3.08 -6.50
CA GLY A 95 -21.22 -1.76 -6.10
C GLY A 95 -20.17 -1.89 -4.99
N VAL A 96 -18.97 -1.33 -5.22
CA VAL A 96 -17.80 -1.51 -4.37
C VAL A 96 -17.32 -0.15 -3.84
N PRO A 97 -17.23 0.05 -2.51
CA PRO A 97 -16.51 1.20 -1.98
C PRO A 97 -15.01 1.01 -2.19
N LEU A 98 -14.40 1.91 -2.96
CA LEU A 98 -12.97 1.90 -3.27
C LEU A 98 -12.29 3.09 -2.58
N SER A 99 -11.28 2.81 -1.77
CA SER A 99 -10.47 3.83 -1.09
C SER A 99 -9.05 3.84 -1.65
N LEU A 100 -8.59 5.02 -2.07
CA LEU A 100 -7.23 5.27 -2.53
C LEU A 100 -6.55 6.25 -1.57
N SER A 101 -5.36 5.94 -1.07
CA SER A 101 -4.63 6.85 -0.19
C SER A 101 -3.12 6.73 -0.33
N ASN A 102 -2.41 7.84 -0.18
CA ASN A 102 -0.95 7.88 -0.05
C ASN A 102 -0.48 8.29 1.36
N GLY A 103 -1.37 8.19 2.35
CA GLY A 103 -1.15 8.64 3.73
C GLY A 103 -1.37 10.14 3.96
N ARG A 104 -1.16 11.00 2.96
CA ARG A 104 -1.42 12.46 3.06
C ARG A 104 -2.73 12.89 2.39
N ARG A 105 -3.15 12.14 1.40
CA ARG A 105 -4.36 12.33 0.60
C ARG A 105 -5.14 11.05 0.58
N ARG A 106 -6.45 11.19 0.48
CA ARG A 106 -7.40 10.09 0.43
C ARG A 106 -8.53 10.44 -0.52
N LEU A 107 -8.97 9.46 -1.28
CA LEU A 107 -10.08 9.54 -2.20
C LEU A 107 -10.96 8.31 -1.98
N GLU A 108 -12.24 8.53 -1.74
CA GLU A 108 -13.25 7.48 -1.67
C GLU A 108 -14.09 7.54 -2.93
N LEU A 109 -14.30 6.37 -3.55
CA LEU A 109 -14.97 6.22 -4.82
C LEU A 109 -16.07 5.17 -4.68
N ALA A 110 -17.20 5.43 -5.34
CA ALA A 110 -18.17 4.39 -5.65
C ALA A 110 -17.71 3.73 -6.95
N ALA A 111 -17.35 2.46 -6.87
CA ALA A 111 -16.88 1.67 -8.00
C ALA A 111 -17.89 0.55 -8.31
N THR A 112 -17.72 -0.09 -9.45
CA THR A 112 -18.44 -1.31 -9.84
C THR A 112 -17.42 -2.39 -10.18
N ALA A 113 -17.67 -3.63 -9.76
CA ALA A 113 -16.84 -4.76 -10.14
C ALA A 113 -17.29 -5.37 -11.46
N PHE A 114 -16.33 -5.72 -12.32
CA PHE A 114 -16.54 -6.39 -13.60
C PHE A 114 -15.64 -7.62 -13.68
N LEU A 115 -15.99 -8.57 -14.56
CA LEU A 115 -15.10 -9.68 -14.89
C LEU A 115 -13.84 -9.15 -15.58
N GLY A 116 -12.67 -9.59 -15.11
CA GLY A 116 -11.40 -9.31 -15.76
C GLY A 116 -11.12 -10.22 -16.96
N SER A 117 -10.03 -9.91 -17.66
CA SER A 117 -9.55 -10.69 -18.81
C SER A 117 -8.99 -12.07 -18.42
N SER A 118 -8.59 -12.23 -17.16
CA SER A 118 -8.05 -13.47 -16.58
C SER A 118 -9.12 -14.24 -15.82
N ASP A 119 -9.11 -15.58 -15.93
CA ASP A 119 -10.07 -16.45 -15.25
C ASP A 119 -10.07 -16.23 -13.73
N GLY A 120 -11.21 -15.79 -13.21
CA GLY A 120 -11.44 -15.59 -11.78
C GLY A 120 -10.99 -14.24 -11.23
N ASP A 121 -10.40 -13.37 -12.06
CA ASP A 121 -10.02 -12.02 -11.66
C ASP A 121 -11.17 -11.05 -11.91
N LEU A 122 -11.27 -10.02 -11.05
CA LEU A 122 -12.22 -8.93 -11.22
C LEU A 122 -11.46 -7.63 -11.48
N VAL A 123 -12.08 -6.73 -12.23
CA VAL A 123 -11.64 -5.34 -12.36
C VAL A 123 -12.67 -4.46 -11.66
N VAL A 124 -12.24 -3.74 -10.65
CA VAL A 124 -13.06 -2.77 -9.92
C VAL A 124 -12.82 -1.40 -10.53
N GLU A 125 -13.86 -0.81 -11.10
CA GLU A 125 -13.77 0.44 -11.84
C GLU A 125 -14.61 1.55 -11.25
N ALA A 126 -14.04 2.74 -11.17
CA ALA A 126 -14.75 3.96 -10.79
C ALA A 126 -14.50 5.05 -11.83
N ALA A 127 -15.55 5.77 -12.20
CA ALA A 127 -15.46 6.90 -13.12
C ALA A 127 -15.87 8.18 -12.40
N VAL A 128 -15.03 9.21 -12.45
CA VAL A 128 -15.24 10.50 -11.79
C VAL A 128 -14.89 11.65 -12.71
N SER A 129 -15.34 12.86 -12.35
CA SER A 129 -14.90 14.05 -13.06
C SER A 129 -13.39 14.27 -12.93
N LEU A 130 -12.77 14.65 -14.03
CA LEU A 130 -11.36 14.96 -14.07
C LEU A 130 -11.07 16.22 -13.22
N ASN A 131 -10.28 16.06 -12.17
CA ASN A 131 -9.98 17.12 -11.20
C ASN A 131 -8.52 17.06 -10.77
N ALA A 132 -7.87 18.22 -10.67
CA ALA A 132 -6.49 18.38 -10.17
C ALA A 132 -6.21 17.63 -8.84
N ARG A 133 -7.19 17.54 -7.94
CA ARG A 133 -7.04 16.88 -6.64
C ARG A 133 -6.67 15.39 -6.76
N VAL A 134 -7.09 14.70 -7.81
CA VAL A 134 -6.79 13.27 -7.96
C VAL A 134 -5.30 13.01 -8.16
N PHE A 135 -4.60 13.97 -8.76
CA PHE A 135 -3.15 13.85 -9.02
C PHE A 135 -2.33 13.99 -7.73
N ASP A 136 -2.89 14.64 -6.70
CA ASP A 136 -2.25 14.73 -5.39
C ASP A 136 -2.07 13.34 -4.72
N LEU A 137 -2.84 12.32 -5.13
CA LEU A 137 -2.65 10.93 -4.69
C LEU A 137 -1.30 10.36 -5.15
N PHE A 138 -0.80 10.80 -6.30
CA PHE A 138 0.44 10.28 -6.89
C PHE A 138 1.66 11.16 -6.60
N ARG A 139 1.44 12.43 -6.21
CA ARG A 139 2.50 13.41 -5.98
C ARG A 139 3.29 13.14 -4.71
N ASP A 140 2.55 12.73 -3.68
CA ASP A 140 3.00 12.66 -2.30
C ASP A 140 3.07 11.21 -1.79
N GLY A 141 3.89 10.98 -0.76
CA GLY A 141 4.04 9.67 -0.12
C GLY A 141 4.85 8.66 -0.93
N ASP A 142 5.08 7.50 -0.33
CA ASP A 142 5.91 6.44 -0.92
C ASP A 142 5.10 5.30 -1.52
N THR A 143 3.84 5.16 -1.11
CA THR A 143 2.97 4.04 -1.49
C THR A 143 1.54 4.51 -1.66
N LEU A 144 0.90 4.06 -2.73
CA LEU A 144 -0.54 4.13 -2.93
C LEU A 144 -1.17 2.89 -2.31
N VAL A 145 -1.93 3.09 -1.24
CA VAL A 145 -2.73 2.07 -0.59
C VAL A 145 -4.12 2.08 -1.20
N ILE A 146 -4.54 0.91 -1.69
CA ILE A 146 -5.85 0.68 -2.29
C ILE A 146 -6.60 -0.26 -1.36
N LYS A 147 -7.80 0.13 -0.93
CA LYS A 147 -8.63 -0.70 -0.05
C LYS A 147 -10.03 -0.87 -0.63
N LEU A 148 -10.52 -2.10 -0.54
CA LEU A 148 -11.86 -2.52 -0.90
C LEU A 148 -12.23 -3.77 -0.08
N PRO A 149 -13.50 -4.20 -0.08
CA PRO A 149 -13.92 -5.38 0.69
C PRO A 149 -13.09 -6.63 0.38
N GLY A 150 -12.38 -7.11 1.42
CA GLY A 150 -11.60 -8.35 1.35
C GLY A 150 -10.20 -8.24 0.72
N GLU A 151 -9.78 -7.06 0.27
CA GLU A 151 -8.49 -6.87 -0.40
C GLU A 151 -7.85 -5.54 0.00
N THR A 152 -6.52 -5.54 0.15
CA THR A 152 -5.74 -4.30 0.29
C THR A 152 -4.45 -4.44 -0.48
N GLN A 153 -4.25 -3.53 -1.44
CA GLN A 153 -3.04 -3.48 -2.26
C GLN A 153 -2.20 -2.27 -1.87
N SER A 154 -0.90 -2.38 -2.11
CA SER A 154 0.07 -1.33 -1.83
C SER A 154 1.03 -1.21 -3.01
N LEU A 155 0.95 -0.09 -3.73
CA LEU A 155 1.72 0.13 -4.95
C LEU A 155 2.79 1.20 -4.71
N PRO A 156 4.06 0.97 -5.02
CA PRO A 156 5.12 1.94 -4.78
C PRO A 156 4.96 3.17 -5.69
N LEU A 157 4.90 4.38 -5.13
CA LEU A 157 4.66 5.61 -5.91
C LEU A 157 5.92 6.21 -6.54
N ALA A 158 7.10 5.68 -6.24
CA ALA A 158 8.37 6.21 -6.78
C ALA A 158 8.36 6.25 -8.32
N GLY A 159 7.93 5.17 -8.98
CA GLY A 159 7.83 5.13 -10.44
C GLY A 159 6.75 6.06 -10.99
N ALA A 160 5.58 6.14 -10.34
CA ALA A 160 4.48 7.02 -10.74
C ALA A 160 4.90 8.49 -10.79
N ARG A 161 5.60 8.95 -9.74
CA ARG A 161 6.08 10.33 -9.60
C ARG A 161 6.92 10.80 -10.78
N THR A 162 7.76 9.92 -11.33
CA THR A 162 8.59 10.24 -12.51
C THR A 162 7.78 10.55 -13.77
N ARG A 163 6.53 10.07 -13.85
CA ARG A 163 5.63 10.25 -15.00
C ARG A 163 4.51 11.24 -14.72
N LEU A 164 4.34 11.66 -13.47
CA LEU A 164 3.19 12.43 -13.02
C LEU A 164 3.07 13.77 -13.74
N ALA A 165 4.16 14.50 -13.92
CA ALA A 165 4.13 15.80 -14.60
C ALA A 165 3.66 15.69 -16.06
N ASP A 166 4.05 14.62 -16.76
CA ASP A 166 3.61 14.35 -18.13
C ASP A 166 2.15 13.92 -18.19
N PHE A 167 1.73 13.11 -17.21
CA PHE A 167 0.34 12.67 -17.08
C PHE A 167 -0.59 13.85 -16.76
N GLU A 168 -0.27 14.66 -15.77
CA GLU A 168 -1.02 15.88 -15.41
C GLU A 168 -1.15 16.83 -16.60
N ARG A 169 -0.05 17.07 -17.32
CA ARG A 169 -0.05 17.96 -18.50
C ARG A 169 -0.94 17.43 -19.62
N ALA A 170 -0.99 16.11 -19.81
CA ALA A 170 -1.85 15.49 -20.81
C ALA A 170 -3.33 15.53 -20.40
N CYS A 171 -3.62 15.34 -19.11
CA CYS A 171 -4.99 15.30 -18.60
C CYS A 171 -5.62 16.69 -18.41
N LEU A 172 -4.84 17.69 -18.00
CA LEU A 172 -5.30 19.04 -17.70
C LEU A 172 -4.67 20.02 -18.70
N PRO A 173 -5.02 19.95 -20.00
CA PRO A 173 -4.49 20.90 -20.97
C PRO A 173 -4.87 22.31 -20.50
N LYS A 174 -3.87 23.20 -20.45
CA LYS A 174 -4.07 24.61 -20.11
C LYS A 174 -5.12 25.16 -21.08
N ARG A 175 -6.27 25.59 -20.55
CA ARG A 175 -7.25 26.36 -21.31
C ARG A 175 -6.73 27.78 -21.53
#